data_AF-A0A9D8PTT4-F1
#
_entry.id   AF-A0A9D8PTT4-F1
#
_cell.length_a   1.000
_cell.length_b   1.000
_cell.length_c   1.000
_cell.angle_alpha   90.00
_cell.angle_beta   90.00
_cell.angle_gamma   90.00
#
_symmetry.space_group_name_H-M   'P 1'
#
loop_
_entity.id
_entity.type
_entity.pdbx_description
1 polymer ?
#
loop_
_entity_poly.entity_id
_entity_poly.type
_entity_poly.pdbx_seq_one_letter_code
_entity_poly.pdbx_strand_id
1 'polypeptide(L)'
;MATIVKTPSGTWKALIRKTGWPATAKTFRTKRDAEDWARRTEDEMVRGVYIQRAPSERMTIEDALKRYLSEVSPTKRPASADSDARHAKPLMQSLGKYSLAALTPELIAKYRDDRLAGLDRKDAKGKPAPKPRSPNTVRLDLALLGHLFNVAIKEWGIGLTYNPVQSIRRPAPSPGRDRRLTREEETRLMAAVDAHSNPMLGWIV
;
A
#
# COMPACT_ATOMS: atom_id res chain seq x y z
N MET A 1 -5.06 25.58 27.17
CA MET A 1 -6.51 25.59 27.43
C MET A 1 -7.21 25.70 26.09
N ALA A 2 -8.02 24.69 25.78
CA ALA A 2 -8.74 24.63 24.51
C ALA A 2 -9.87 25.66 24.43
N THR A 3 -10.05 26.25 23.25
CA THR A 3 -11.18 27.12 22.95
C THR A 3 -12.30 26.27 22.35
N ILE A 4 -13.51 26.38 22.91
CA ILE A 4 -14.69 25.65 22.44
C ILE A 4 -15.70 26.66 21.91
N VAL A 5 -16.03 26.56 20.63
CA VAL A 5 -16.87 27.53 19.91
C VAL A 5 -18.06 26.80 19.30
N LYS A 6 -19.27 27.33 19.50
CA LYS A 6 -20.47 26.85 18.80
C LYS A 6 -20.46 27.40 17.36
N THR A 7 -20.59 26.52 16.37
CA THR A 7 -20.62 26.91 14.96
C THR A 7 -22.03 27.38 14.56
N PRO A 8 -22.15 28.17 13.47
CA PRO A 8 -23.46 28.57 12.94
C PRO A 8 -24.37 27.38 12.58
N SER A 9 -23.77 26.24 12.22
CA SER A 9 -24.45 24.97 11.94
C SER A 9 -24.92 24.20 13.19
N GLY A 10 -24.76 24.75 14.39
CA GLY A 10 -25.20 24.12 15.65
C GLY A 10 -24.26 23.06 16.22
N THR A 11 -23.10 22.82 15.59
CA THR A 11 -22.06 21.91 16.09
C THR A 11 -21.07 22.63 17.02
N TRP A 12 -20.23 21.88 17.73
CA TRP A 12 -19.23 22.41 18.65
C TRP A 12 -17.82 22.14 18.12
N LYS A 13 -17.05 23.19 17.87
CA LYS A 13 -15.65 23.11 17.45
C LYS A 13 -14.74 23.29 18.66
N ALA A 14 -13.91 22.29 18.94
CA ALA A 14 -12.81 22.41 19.90
C ALA A 14 -11.52 22.76 19.14
N LEU A 15 -10.79 23.76 19.64
CA LEU A 15 -9.51 24.23 19.11
C LEU A 15 -8.47 24.24 20.23
N ILE A 16 -7.40 23.46 20.05
CA ILE A 16 -6.30 23.35 20.99
C ILE A 16 -5.11 24.12 20.41
N ARG A 17 -4.61 25.08 21.19
CA ARG A 17 -3.38 25.82 20.91
C ARG A 17 -2.45 25.64 22.10
N LYS A 18 -1.37 24.88 21.89
CA LYS A 18 -0.36 24.61 22.90
C LYS A 18 1.01 24.90 22.31
N THR A 19 1.85 25.61 23.04
CA THR A 19 3.21 25.94 22.60
C THR A 19 3.99 24.66 22.28
N GLY A 20 4.69 24.66 21.15
CA GLY A 20 5.43 23.49 20.65
C GLY A 20 4.60 22.46 19.88
N TRP A 21 3.29 22.65 19.76
CA TRP A 21 2.40 21.75 18.99
C TRP A 21 1.63 22.52 17.91
N PRO A 22 1.34 21.89 16.75
CA PRO A 22 0.49 22.48 15.74
C PRO A 22 -0.94 22.65 16.28
N ALA A 23 -1.60 23.74 15.88
CA ALA A 23 -2.98 23.97 16.28
C ALA A 23 -3.88 22.84 15.78
N THR A 24 -4.56 22.17 16.71
CA THR A 24 -5.43 21.04 16.39
C THR A 24 -6.88 21.40 16.62
N ALA A 25 -7.75 21.05 15.68
CA ALA A 25 -9.17 21.30 15.81
C ALA A 25 -10.01 20.11 15.38
N LYS A 26 -11.13 19.89 16.08
CA LYS A 26 -12.13 18.88 15.72
C LYS A 26 -13.53 19.38 16.07
N THR A 27 -14.52 18.96 15.28
CA THR A 27 -15.92 19.33 15.44
C THR A 27 -16.73 18.15 15.99
N PHE A 28 -17.67 18.45 16.87
CA PHE A 28 -18.51 17.50 17.61
C PHE A 28 -19.98 17.93 17.60
N ARG A 29 -20.88 17.00 17.87
CA ARG A 29 -22.32 17.30 17.96
C ARG A 29 -22.68 17.93 19.30
N THR A 30 -22.04 17.52 20.39
CA THR A 30 -22.32 18.04 21.73
C THR A 30 -21.14 18.83 22.30
N LYS A 31 -21.43 19.78 23.19
CA LYS A 31 -20.39 20.55 23.89
C LYS A 31 -19.52 19.65 24.76
N ARG A 32 -20.15 18.69 25.45
CA ARG A 32 -19.48 17.74 26.34
C ARG A 32 -18.44 16.90 25.61
N ASP A 33 -18.80 16.34 24.44
CA ASP A 33 -17.83 15.57 23.63
C ASP A 33 -16.64 16.42 23.21
N ALA A 34 -16.88 17.70 22.89
CA ALA A 34 -15.83 18.65 22.53
C ALA A 34 -14.90 18.96 23.73
N GLU A 35 -15.47 19.14 24.92
CA GLU A 35 -14.74 19.35 26.18
C GLU A 35 -13.90 18.12 26.55
N ASP A 36 -14.49 16.92 26.50
CA ASP A 36 -13.82 15.67 26.86
C ASP A 36 -12.70 15.33 25.86
N TRP A 37 -12.93 15.51 24.56
CA TRP A 37 -11.87 15.36 23.55
C TRP A 37 -10.74 16.35 23.74
N ALA A 38 -11.06 17.61 24.03
CA ALA A 38 -10.06 18.66 24.24
C ALA A 38 -9.17 18.34 25.44
N ARG A 39 -9.78 17.98 26.58
CA ARG A 39 -9.07 17.60 27.81
C ARG A 39 -8.14 16.40 27.57
N ARG A 40 -8.67 15.34 26.95
CA ARG A 40 -7.89 14.13 26.65
C ARG A 40 -6.71 14.44 25.73
N THR A 41 -6.94 15.24 24.69
CA THR A 41 -5.89 15.59 23.73
C THR A 41 -4.81 16.47 24.37
N GLU A 42 -5.20 17.44 25.22
CA GLU A 42 -4.25 18.24 25.99
C GLU A 42 -3.41 17.36 26.94
N ASP A 43 -4.02 16.38 27.61
CA ASP A 43 -3.31 15.39 28.45
C ASP A 43 -2.31 14.56 27.63
N GLU A 44 -2.73 14.01 26.49
CA GLU A 44 -1.85 13.28 25.57
C GLU A 44 -0.66 14.15 25.12
N MET A 45 -0.88 15.44 24.86
CA MET A 45 0.18 16.41 24.52
C MET A 45 1.07 16.78 25.71
N VAL A 46 0.58 16.71 26.96
CA VAL A 46 1.41 16.93 28.16
C VAL A 46 2.31 15.73 28.39
N ARG A 47 1.75 14.53 28.25
CA ARG A 47 2.44 13.26 28.46
C ARG A 47 3.39 12.88 27.32
N GLY A 48 3.39 13.64 26.22
CA GLY A 48 4.25 13.39 25.06
C GLY A 48 3.83 12.18 24.21
N VAL A 49 2.60 11.67 24.38
CA VAL A 49 2.06 10.51 23.64
C VAL A 49 1.09 10.91 22.54
N TYR A 50 0.92 12.22 22.30
CA TYR A 50 0.00 12.72 21.29
C TYR A 50 0.44 12.37 19.87
N ILE A 51 -0.48 11.77 19.11
CA ILE A 51 -0.28 11.40 17.71
C ILE A 51 -1.40 12.05 16.89
N GLN A 52 -1.01 12.85 15.90
CA GLN A 52 -1.96 13.47 14.99
C GLN A 52 -2.48 12.45 13.97
N ARG A 53 -3.65 11.85 14.24
CA ARG A 53 -4.22 10.78 13.40
C ARG A 53 -5.02 11.27 12.18
N ALA A 54 -5.47 12.53 12.18
CA ALA A 54 -6.32 13.07 11.11
C ALA A 54 -5.74 12.90 9.69
N PRO A 55 -4.42 13.02 9.43
CA PRO A 55 -3.84 12.73 8.12
C PRO A 55 -4.06 11.27 7.69
N SER A 56 -3.82 10.28 8.57
CA SER A 56 -4.05 8.86 8.27
C SER A 56 -5.52 8.50 8.01
N GLU A 57 -6.45 9.21 8.65
CA GLU A 57 -7.89 9.01 8.45
C GLU A 57 -8.40 9.56 7.11
N ARG A 58 -7.74 10.61 6.59
CA ARG A 58 -8.13 11.28 5.34
C ARG A 58 -7.42 10.72 4.12
N MET A 59 -6.17 10.30 4.27
CA MET A 59 -5.36 9.85 3.15
C MET A 59 -5.78 8.43 2.74
N THR A 60 -6.29 8.32 1.51
CA THR A 60 -6.69 7.04 0.94
C THR A 60 -5.49 6.22 0.50
N ILE A 61 -5.66 4.90 0.37
CA ILE A 61 -4.62 4.02 -0.18
C ILE A 61 -4.28 4.43 -1.62
N GLU A 62 -5.27 4.88 -2.39
CA GLU A 62 -5.05 5.35 -3.75
C GLU A 62 -4.14 6.58 -3.77
N ASP A 63 -4.44 7.59 -2.96
CA ASP A 63 -3.64 8.81 -2.86
C ASP A 63 -2.23 8.52 -2.33
N ALA A 64 -2.14 7.59 -1.36
CA ALA A 64 -0.88 7.13 -0.81
C ALA A 64 -0.01 6.43 -1.85
N LEU A 65 -0.58 5.55 -2.65
CA LEU A 65 0.15 4.89 -3.73
C LEU A 65 0.56 5.88 -4.82
N LYS A 66 -0.29 6.84 -5.20
CA LYS A 66 0.08 7.89 -6.16
C LYS A 66 1.28 8.70 -5.67
N ARG A 67 1.25 9.15 -4.41
CA ARG A 67 2.37 9.85 -3.77
C ARG A 67 3.63 9.00 -3.71
N TYR A 68 3.50 7.71 -3.38
CA TYR A 68 4.63 6.79 -3.35
C TYR A 68 5.27 6.58 -4.74
N LEU A 69 4.45 6.50 -5.78
CA LEU A 69 4.92 6.37 -7.15
C LEU A 69 5.64 7.63 -7.65
N SER A 70 5.28 8.82 -7.15
CA SER A 70 5.95 10.07 -7.53
C SER A 70 7.20 10.37 -6.70
N GLU A 71 7.20 10.07 -5.40
CA GLU A 71 8.29 10.48 -4.49
C GLU A 71 9.32 9.37 -4.26
N VAL A 72 8.88 8.11 -4.12
CA VAL A 72 9.75 7.01 -3.66
C VAL A 72 10.19 6.13 -4.82
N SER A 73 9.26 5.76 -5.69
CA SER A 73 9.54 4.82 -6.78
C SER A 73 10.64 5.29 -7.74
N PRO A 74 10.77 6.59 -8.09
CA PRO A 74 11.83 7.07 -8.98
C PRO A 74 13.25 6.94 -8.40
N THR A 75 13.38 6.85 -7.07
CA THR A 75 14.68 6.65 -6.40
C THR A 75 15.18 5.20 -6.50
N LYS A 76 14.31 4.27 -6.91
CA LYS A 76 14.66 2.86 -7.07
C LYS A 76 15.24 2.58 -8.45
N ARG A 77 15.81 1.39 -8.62
CA ARG A 77 16.20 0.89 -9.93
C ARG A 77 15.01 0.93 -10.90
N PRO A 78 15.19 1.27 -12.20
CA PRO A 78 14.08 1.40 -13.15
C PRO A 78 13.14 0.19 -13.19
N ALA A 79 13.69 -1.02 -13.21
CA ALA A 79 12.90 -2.25 -13.18
C ALA A 79 12.03 -2.40 -11.92
N SER A 80 12.51 -1.91 -10.77
CA SER A 80 11.75 -1.91 -9.52
C SER A 80 10.65 -0.85 -9.53
N ALA A 81 10.92 0.34 -10.09
CA ALA A 81 9.93 1.40 -10.25
C ALA A 81 8.77 0.96 -11.18
N ASP A 82 9.11 0.31 -12.31
CA ASP A 82 8.12 -0.29 -13.21
C ASP A 82 7.29 -1.38 -12.52
N SER A 83 7.95 -2.20 -11.71
CA SER A 83 7.29 -3.22 -10.88
C SER A 83 6.30 -2.56 -9.91
N ASP A 84 6.72 -1.53 -9.18
CA ASP A 84 5.84 -0.80 -8.25
C ASP A 84 4.61 -0.24 -8.97
N ALA A 85 4.78 0.38 -10.14
CA ALA A 85 3.67 0.91 -10.93
C ALA A 85 2.69 -0.18 -11.39
N ARG A 86 3.19 -1.37 -11.75
CA ARG A 86 2.35 -2.52 -12.13
C ARG A 86 1.56 -3.07 -10.94
N HIS A 87 2.19 -3.16 -9.77
CA HIS A 87 1.58 -3.70 -8.55
C HIS A 87 0.69 -2.69 -7.81
N ALA A 88 0.87 -1.38 -8.03
CA ALA A 88 0.00 -0.35 -7.47
C ALA A 88 -1.42 -0.39 -8.06
N LYS A 89 -1.56 -0.65 -9.36
CA LYS A 89 -2.86 -0.71 -10.06
C LYS A 89 -3.89 -1.62 -9.37
N PRO A 90 -3.59 -2.90 -9.09
CA PRO A 90 -4.56 -3.77 -8.43
C PRO A 90 -4.82 -3.41 -6.97
N LEU A 91 -3.84 -2.86 -6.27
CA LEU A 91 -4.02 -2.35 -4.91
C LEU A 91 -5.00 -1.17 -4.90
N MET A 92 -4.87 -0.23 -5.86
CA MET A 92 -5.81 0.88 -6.02
C MET A 92 -7.22 0.38 -6.34
N GLN A 93 -7.36 -0.61 -7.22
CA GLN A 93 -8.68 -1.14 -7.61
C GLN A 93 -9.45 -1.80 -6.45
N SER A 94 -8.73 -2.47 -5.54
CA SER A 94 -9.34 -3.28 -4.47
C SER A 94 -9.38 -2.55 -3.13
N LEU A 95 -8.30 -1.86 -2.77
CA LEU A 95 -8.11 -1.22 -1.47
C LEU A 95 -8.09 0.31 -1.55
N GLY A 96 -8.09 0.90 -2.76
CA GLY A 96 -7.86 2.33 -2.97
C GLY A 96 -8.79 3.26 -2.21
N LYS A 97 -10.06 2.85 -2.01
CA LYS A 97 -11.08 3.65 -1.32
C LYS A 97 -10.94 3.69 0.20
N TYR A 98 -10.19 2.77 0.79
CA TYR A 98 -9.97 2.77 2.23
C TYR A 98 -8.96 3.85 2.60
N SER A 99 -9.14 4.48 3.76
CA SER A 99 -8.09 5.29 4.36
C SER A 99 -6.97 4.39 4.90
N LEU A 100 -5.77 4.94 5.02
CA LEU A 100 -4.64 4.22 5.61
C LEU A 100 -4.94 3.73 7.03
N ALA A 101 -5.70 4.50 7.82
CA ALA A 101 -6.11 4.11 9.17
C ALA A 101 -7.20 3.02 9.21
N ALA A 102 -8.05 2.94 8.17
CA ALA A 102 -9.13 1.95 8.11
C ALA A 102 -8.67 0.57 7.64
N LEU A 103 -7.46 0.46 7.11
CA LEU A 103 -6.97 -0.80 6.56
C LEU A 103 -6.57 -1.78 7.67
N THR A 104 -7.34 -2.85 7.84
CA THR A 104 -7.09 -3.90 8.82
C THR A 104 -6.29 -5.07 8.23
N PRO A 105 -5.58 -5.85 9.05
CA PRO A 105 -4.94 -7.09 8.61
C PRO A 105 -5.90 -8.07 7.92
N GLU A 106 -7.16 -8.11 8.35
CA GLU A 106 -8.21 -8.95 7.75
C GLU A 106 -8.51 -8.54 6.30
N LEU A 107 -8.69 -7.24 6.03
CA LEU A 107 -8.91 -6.75 4.66
C LEU A 107 -7.73 -7.06 3.73
N ILE A 108 -6.50 -6.98 4.26
CA ILE A 108 -5.29 -7.31 3.49
C ILE A 108 -5.19 -8.83 3.25
N ALA A 109 -5.55 -9.66 4.24
CA ALA A 109 -5.60 -11.11 4.09
C ALA A 109 -6.65 -11.51 3.04
N LYS A 110 -7.83 -10.90 3.06
CA LYS A 110 -8.86 -11.09 2.03
C LYS A 110 -8.33 -10.70 0.65
N TYR A 111 -7.70 -9.54 0.52
CA TYR A 111 -7.05 -9.13 -0.74
C TYR A 111 -6.04 -10.19 -1.22
N ARG A 112 -5.16 -10.67 -0.33
CA ARG A 112 -4.18 -11.71 -0.66
C ARG A 112 -4.85 -12.96 -1.24
N ASP A 113 -5.91 -13.44 -0.59
CA ASP A 113 -6.58 -14.68 -0.97
C ASP A 113 -7.35 -14.52 -2.29
N ASP A 114 -8.05 -13.39 -2.47
CA ASP A 114 -8.75 -13.06 -3.72
C ASP A 114 -7.78 -12.94 -4.92
N ARG A 115 -6.60 -12.34 -4.70
CA ARG A 115 -5.55 -12.21 -5.73
C ARG A 115 -4.87 -13.54 -6.05
N LEU A 116 -4.68 -14.41 -5.07
CA LEU A 116 -4.14 -15.76 -5.27
C LEU A 116 -5.09 -16.61 -6.09
N ALA A 117 -6.39 -16.58 -5.76
CA ALA A 117 -7.45 -17.23 -6.54
C ALA A 117 -7.62 -16.60 -7.94
N GLY A 118 -7.16 -15.36 -8.10
CA GLY A 118 -7.20 -14.63 -9.36
C GLY A 118 -8.60 -14.19 -9.73
N LEU A 119 -9.44 -13.90 -8.74
CA LEU A 119 -10.82 -13.42 -8.91
C LEU A 119 -10.88 -12.07 -9.66
N ASP A 120 -9.76 -11.34 -9.64
CA ASP A 120 -9.61 -10.08 -10.35
C ASP A 120 -9.40 -10.23 -11.87
N ARG A 121 -9.11 -11.46 -12.34
CA ARG A 121 -8.83 -11.70 -13.75
C ARG A 121 -10.12 -11.65 -14.57
N LYS A 122 -10.01 -10.99 -15.72
CA LYS A 122 -11.09 -10.87 -16.69
C LYS A 122 -10.65 -11.45 -18.02
N ASP A 123 -11.59 -12.02 -18.77
CA ASP A 123 -11.38 -12.46 -20.14
C ASP A 123 -11.27 -11.27 -21.10
N ALA A 124 -10.98 -11.55 -22.38
CA ALA A 124 -10.91 -10.53 -23.43
C ALA A 124 -12.23 -9.76 -23.64
N LYS A 125 -13.35 -10.28 -23.12
CA LYS A 125 -14.69 -9.68 -23.19
C LYS A 125 -15.09 -8.99 -21.87
N GLY A 126 -14.18 -8.90 -20.91
CA GLY A 126 -14.38 -8.24 -19.61
C GLY A 126 -15.14 -9.06 -18.57
N LYS A 127 -15.47 -10.33 -18.83
CA LYS A 127 -16.14 -11.24 -17.89
C LYS A 127 -15.15 -11.84 -16.89
N PRO A 128 -15.56 -12.14 -15.64
CA PRO A 128 -14.71 -12.80 -14.66
C PRO A 128 -14.19 -14.15 -15.18
N ALA A 129 -12.88 -14.33 -15.19
CA ALA A 129 -12.20 -15.55 -15.61
C ALA A 129 -11.18 -15.93 -14.53
N PRO A 130 -11.63 -16.47 -13.38
CA PRO A 130 -10.77 -16.75 -12.25
C PRO A 130 -9.74 -17.80 -12.62
N LYS A 131 -8.46 -17.43 -12.47
CA LYS A 131 -7.33 -18.34 -12.69
C LYS A 131 -6.29 -18.08 -11.61
N PRO A 132 -5.80 -19.12 -10.91
CA PRO A 132 -4.78 -18.95 -9.89
C PRO A 132 -3.55 -18.17 -10.37
N ARG A 133 -3.05 -17.31 -9.50
CA ARG A 133 -1.87 -16.47 -9.75
C ARG A 133 -0.64 -17.07 -9.07
N SER A 134 0.54 -16.75 -9.59
CA SER A 134 1.76 -17.18 -8.89
C SER A 134 1.85 -16.48 -7.52
N PRO A 135 2.23 -17.23 -6.46
CA PRO A 135 2.44 -16.67 -5.13
C PRO A 135 3.37 -15.47 -5.11
N ASN A 136 4.41 -15.46 -5.96
CA ASN A 136 5.36 -14.36 -6.02
C ASN A 136 4.72 -13.03 -6.45
N THR A 137 3.74 -13.04 -7.37
CA THR A 137 3.05 -11.80 -7.77
C THR A 137 2.31 -11.18 -6.59
N VAL A 138 1.61 -11.98 -5.79
CA VAL A 138 0.89 -11.49 -4.60
C VAL A 138 1.88 -11.05 -3.51
N ARG A 139 3.02 -11.73 -3.37
CA ARG A 139 4.09 -11.31 -2.45
C ARG A 139 4.65 -9.94 -2.81
N LEU A 140 4.78 -9.61 -4.09
CA LEU A 140 5.22 -8.30 -4.57
C LEU A 140 4.18 -7.21 -4.29
N ASP A 141 2.88 -7.48 -4.51
CA ASP A 141 1.80 -6.57 -4.10
C ASP A 141 1.92 -6.23 -2.60
N LEU A 142 2.07 -7.25 -1.75
CA LEU A 142 2.22 -7.09 -0.30
C LEU A 142 3.56 -6.46 0.11
N ALA A 143 4.60 -6.60 -0.71
CA ALA A 143 5.89 -5.93 -0.46
C ALA A 143 5.77 -4.42 -0.71
N LEU A 144 5.14 -4.03 -1.82
CA LEU A 144 4.85 -2.64 -2.14
C LEU A 144 3.97 -2.00 -1.06
N LEU A 145 2.85 -2.63 -0.72
CA LEU A 145 1.94 -2.13 0.31
C LEU A 145 2.64 -2.04 1.68
N GLY A 146 3.42 -3.06 2.04
CA GLY A 146 4.19 -3.04 3.29
C GLY A 146 5.20 -1.89 3.34
N HIS A 147 5.92 -1.64 2.24
CA HIS A 147 6.86 -0.53 2.17
C HIS A 147 6.16 0.83 2.18
N LEU A 148 5.00 0.96 1.52
CA LEU A 148 4.18 2.17 1.58
C LEU A 148 3.87 2.54 3.03
N PHE A 149 3.37 1.60 3.83
CA PHE A 149 3.07 1.83 5.25
C PHE A 149 4.32 2.23 6.04
N ASN A 150 5.47 1.61 5.77
CA ASN A 150 6.72 1.98 6.45
C ASN A 150 7.16 3.42 6.13
N VAL A 151 7.08 3.84 4.86
CA VAL A 151 7.38 5.22 4.46
C VAL A 151 6.37 6.18 5.08
N ALA A 152 5.09 5.82 5.07
CA ALA A 152 4.06 6.65 5.63
C ALA A 152 4.24 6.89 7.14
N ILE A 153 4.65 5.86 7.88
CA ILE A 153 4.96 5.95 9.31
C ILE A 153 6.24 6.76 9.56
N LYS A 154 7.33 6.47 8.84
CA LYS A 154 8.66 7.03 9.12
C LYS A 154 8.88 8.42 8.55
N GLU A 155 8.44 8.65 7.32
CA GLU A 155 8.78 9.84 6.54
C GLU A 155 7.61 10.82 6.46
N TRP A 156 6.39 10.33 6.24
CA TRP A 156 5.24 11.21 6.03
C TRP A 156 4.57 11.68 7.32
N GLY A 157 4.90 11.08 8.46
CA GLY A 157 4.40 11.52 9.77
C GLY A 157 2.88 11.52 9.90
N ILE A 158 2.17 10.65 9.16
CA ILE A 158 0.70 10.72 9.04
C ILE A 158 -0.08 10.18 10.24
N GLY A 159 0.61 9.82 11.33
CA GLY A 159 -0.03 9.35 12.57
C GLY A 159 -0.44 7.88 12.58
N LEU A 160 0.15 7.07 11.71
CA LEU A 160 0.08 5.61 11.80
C LEU A 160 1.09 5.10 12.84
N THR A 161 0.68 4.15 13.68
CA THR A 161 1.53 3.58 14.73
C THR A 161 2.14 2.24 14.36
N TYR A 162 1.51 1.50 13.44
CA TYR A 162 1.97 0.18 13.03
C TYR A 162 1.63 -0.11 11.58
N ASN A 163 2.32 -1.09 11.01
CA ASN A 163 2.10 -1.56 9.64
C ASN A 163 1.21 -2.82 9.64
N PRO A 164 -0.06 -2.74 9.20
CA PRO A 164 -0.98 -3.87 9.25
C PRO A 164 -0.55 -5.03 8.32
N VAL A 165 0.29 -4.77 7.32
CA VAL A 165 0.82 -5.80 6.41
C VAL A 165 1.79 -6.74 7.13
N GLN A 166 2.44 -6.29 8.21
CA GLN A 166 3.35 -7.15 9.00
C GLN A 166 2.59 -8.16 9.85
N SER A 167 1.31 -7.91 10.14
CA SER A 167 0.46 -8.79 10.94
C SER A 167 -0.16 -9.95 10.14
N ILE A 168 0.11 -10.05 8.83
CA ILE A 168 -0.43 -11.10 7.97
C ILE A 168 0.65 -12.09 7.51
N ARG A 169 0.24 -13.35 7.33
CA ARG A 169 1.11 -14.36 6.71
C ARG A 169 1.20 -14.13 5.21
N ARG A 170 2.42 -14.15 4.68
CA ARG A 170 2.67 -14.08 3.22
C ARG A 170 2.49 -15.46 2.59
N PRO A 171 2.07 -15.53 1.31
CA PRO A 171 2.05 -16.78 0.57
C PRO A 171 3.45 -17.41 0.53
N ALA A 172 3.50 -18.74 0.57
CA ALA A 172 4.76 -19.47 0.40
C ALA A 172 5.39 -19.13 -0.96
N PRO A 173 6.70 -18.92 -1.04
CA PRO A 173 7.36 -18.75 -2.33
C PRO A 173 7.15 -20.02 -3.18
N SER A 174 6.98 -19.85 -4.49
CA SER A 174 6.98 -20.98 -5.40
C SER A 174 8.35 -21.68 -5.38
N PRO A 175 8.41 -23.00 -5.64
CA PRO A 175 9.69 -23.67 -5.86
C PRO A 175 10.51 -22.93 -6.91
N GLY A 176 11.83 -22.84 -6.67
CA GLY A 176 12.76 -22.37 -7.68
C GLY A 176 12.63 -23.19 -8.95
N ARG A 177 12.93 -22.57 -10.10
CA ARG A 177 13.06 -23.31 -11.35
C ARG A 177 14.49 -23.81 -11.44
N ASP A 178 14.69 -25.10 -11.20
CA ASP A 178 16.02 -25.74 -11.24
C ASP A 178 16.27 -26.51 -12.54
N ARG A 179 15.32 -26.49 -13.50
CA ARG A 179 15.50 -27.11 -14.81
C ARG A 179 16.60 -26.38 -15.59
N ARG A 180 17.66 -27.12 -15.93
CA ARG A 180 18.69 -26.71 -16.89
C ARG A 180 18.47 -27.42 -18.22
N LEU A 181 19.00 -26.84 -19.30
CA LEU A 181 19.03 -27.49 -20.61
C LEU A 181 19.79 -28.82 -20.52
N THR A 182 19.24 -29.88 -21.11
CA THR A 182 20.01 -31.08 -21.38
C THR A 182 20.90 -30.87 -22.61
N ARG A 183 21.96 -31.68 -22.78
CA ARG A 183 22.83 -31.58 -23.97
C ARG A 183 22.06 -31.71 -25.28
N GLU A 184 21.07 -32.61 -25.32
CA GLU A 184 20.21 -32.80 -26.50
C GLU A 184 19.31 -31.59 -26.78
N GLU A 185 18.80 -30.94 -25.74
CA GLU A 185 18.03 -29.69 -25.88
C GLU A 185 18.91 -28.54 -26.35
N GLU A 186 20.15 -28.46 -25.86
CA GLU A 186 21.15 -27.49 -26.29
C GLU A 186 21.52 -27.70 -27.76
N THR A 187 21.81 -28.92 -28.20
CA THR A 187 22.10 -29.20 -29.62
C THR A 187 20.93 -28.83 -30.53
N ARG A 188 19.69 -29.15 -30.12
CA ARG A 188 18.48 -28.76 -30.89
C ARG A 188 18.28 -27.24 -30.90
N LEU A 189 18.60 -26.55 -29.81
CA LEU A 189 18.55 -25.09 -29.74
C LEU A 189 19.55 -24.48 -30.73
N MET A 190 20.80 -24.92 -30.72
CA MET A 190 21.84 -24.41 -31.61
C MET A 190 21.51 -24.68 -33.08
N ALA A 191 21.04 -25.87 -33.43
CA ALA A 191 20.61 -26.18 -34.80
C ALA A 191 19.48 -25.27 -35.28
N ALA A 192 18.53 -24.93 -34.41
CA ALA A 192 17.45 -23.99 -34.73
C ALA A 192 17.94 -22.54 -34.86
N VAL A 193 18.94 -22.15 -34.06
CA VAL A 193 19.59 -20.84 -34.15
C VAL A 193 20.36 -20.69 -35.46
N ASP A 194 21.12 -21.71 -35.87
CA ASP A 194 21.89 -21.72 -37.10
C ASP A 194 21.01 -21.70 -38.36
N ALA A 195 19.83 -22.33 -38.29
CA ALA A 195 18.84 -22.30 -39.37
C ALA A 195 18.09 -20.96 -39.47
N HIS A 196 18.27 -20.05 -38.51
CA HIS A 196 17.58 -18.77 -38.52
C HIS A 196 18.19 -17.79 -39.53
N SER A 197 17.36 -16.91 -40.10
CA SER A 197 17.79 -15.99 -41.16
C SER A 197 18.79 -14.92 -40.71
N ASN A 198 18.98 -14.74 -39.39
CA ASN A 198 19.96 -13.80 -38.85
C ASN A 198 21.28 -14.54 -38.56
N PRO A 199 22.35 -14.35 -39.36
CA PRO A 199 23.61 -15.07 -39.21
C PRO A 199 24.36 -14.72 -37.91
N MET A 200 24.00 -13.61 -37.24
CA MET A 200 24.62 -13.21 -35.98
C MET A 200 23.98 -13.88 -34.75
N LEU A 201 22.85 -14.59 -34.91
CA LEU A 201 22.11 -15.14 -33.78
C LEU A 201 22.92 -16.20 -33.01
N GLY A 202 23.69 -17.04 -33.72
CA GLY A 202 24.56 -18.04 -33.11
C GLY A 202 25.73 -17.47 -32.29
N TRP A 203 26.04 -16.18 -32.43
CA TRP A 203 27.09 -15.51 -31.67
C TRP A 203 26.53 -14.81 -30.40
N ILE A 204 25.20 -14.66 -30.32
CA ILE A 204 24.50 -13.98 -29.23
C ILE A 204 23.94 -14.98 -28.21
N VAL A 205 23.47 -16.13 -28.69
CA VAL A 205 22.89 -17.23 -27.90
C VAL A 205 23.97 -18.11 -27.31
#